data_AF-A0AAU7PVJ1-F1
#
_entry.id   AF-A0AAU7PVJ1-F1
#
_cell.length_a   1.000
_cell.length_b   1.000
_cell.length_c   1.000
_cell.angle_alpha   90.00
_cell.angle_beta   90.00
_cell.angle_gamma   90.00
#
_symmetry.space_group_name_H-M   'P 1'
#
loop_
_entity.id
_entity.type
_entity.pdbx_description
1 polymer ?
#
loop_
_entity_poly.entity_id
_entity_poly.type
_entity_poly.pdbx_seq_one_letter_code
_entity_poly.pdbx_strand_id
1 'polypeptide(L)' 'MAYVPWQCWQQVYPMDTALSVGTIFPDLNKPFIMGGCQ' A
#
# COMPACT_ATOMS: atom_id res chain seq x y z
N MET A 1 -24.26 1.26 -0.96
CA MET A 1 -23.31 1.82 0.01
C MET A 1 -22.30 0.73 0.34
N ALA A 2 -21.00 0.96 0.17
CA ALA A 2 -19.95 -0.02 0.48
C ALA A 2 -19.26 0.37 1.79
N TYR A 3 -18.94 -0.62 2.61
CA TYR A 3 -18.17 -0.43 3.82
C TYR A 3 -16.68 -0.28 3.47
N VAL A 4 -16.04 0.77 3.97
CA VAL A 4 -14.59 0.92 3.90
C VAL A 4 -14.02 0.42 5.23
N PRO A 5 -13.16 -0.62 5.23
CA PRO A 5 -12.58 -1.13 6.45
C PRO A 5 -11.67 -0.08 7.11
N TRP A 6 -11.72 0.00 8.43
CA TRP A 6 -10.80 0.83 9.18
C TRP A 6 -9.39 0.24 9.13
N GLN A 7 -8.44 1.02 8.62
CA GLN A 7 -7.04 0.61 8.54
C GLN A 7 -6.27 1.10 9.78
N CYS A 8 -5.62 0.18 10.47
CA CYS A 8 -4.67 0.52 11.54
C CYS A 8 -3.37 1.04 10.93
N TRP A 9 -2.82 2.11 11.52
CA TRP A 9 -1.55 2.66 11.08
C TRP A 9 -0.39 1.80 11.60
N GLN A 10 0.54 1.47 10.70
CA GLN A 10 1.80 0.82 11.02
C GLN A 10 2.97 1.80 10.83
N GLN A 11 4.19 1.34 11.08
CA GLN A 11 5.39 2.13 10.81
C GLN A 11 5.45 2.50 9.32
N VAL A 12 5.39 3.79 9.04
CA VAL A 12 5.46 4.33 7.68
C VAL A 12 6.90 4.39 7.18
N TYR A 13 7.06 4.38 5.86
CA TYR A 13 8.35 4.64 5.24
C TYR A 13 8.82 6.10 5.48
N PRO A 14 10.14 6.32 5.55
CA PRO A 14 10.70 7.67 5.45
C PRO A 14 10.40 8.25 4.06
N MET A 15 10.37 9.58 3.98
CA MET A 15 9.88 10.31 2.79
C MET A 15 10.63 9.94 1.51
N ASP A 16 11.96 9.83 1.56
CA ASP A 16 12.79 9.46 0.40
C ASP A 16 12.39 8.11 -0.19
N THR A 17 12.17 7.11 0.68
CA THR A 17 11.73 5.78 0.27
C THR A 17 10.29 5.80 -0.23
N ALA A 18 9.40 6.52 0.46
CA ALA A 18 7.99 6.58 0.09
C ALA A 18 7.78 7.23 -1.30
N LEU A 19 8.57 8.25 -1.63
CA LEU A 19 8.55 8.89 -2.96
C LEU A 19 9.03 7.94 -4.05
N SER A 20 10.07 7.14 -3.78
CA SER A 20 10.61 6.15 -4.71
C SER A 20 9.62 5.00 -4.96
N VAL A 21 8.96 4.51 -3.91
CA VAL A 21 8.02 3.38 -3.96
C VAL A 21 6.61 3.80 -4.42
N GLY A 22 6.22 5.06 -4.21
CA GLY A 22 4.89 5.58 -4.55
C GLY A 22 3.82 5.35 -3.47
N THR A 23 4.20 4.88 -2.28
CA THR A 23 3.32 4.76 -1.11
C THR A 23 4.11 4.95 0.18
N ILE A 24 3.50 5.62 1.18
CA ILE A 24 4.06 5.72 2.55
C ILE A 24 3.81 4.45 3.37
N PHE A 25 2.87 3.61 2.94
CA PHE A 25 2.44 2.42 3.66
C PHE A 25 3.14 1.17 3.10
N PRO A 26 4.02 0.51 3.89
CA PRO A 26 4.70 -0.72 3.48
C PRO A 26 3.72 -1.83 3.08
N ASP A 27 2.60 -1.96 3.78
CA ASP A 27 1.59 -3.00 3.52
C ASP A 27 0.93 -2.91 2.14
N LEU A 28 0.92 -1.71 1.56
CA LEU A 28 0.39 -1.45 0.23
C LEU A 28 1.45 -1.61 -0.87
N ASN A 29 2.73 -1.71 -0.52
CA ASN A 29 3.82 -1.97 -1.46
C ASN A 29 3.84 -3.46 -1.85
N LYS A 30 2.87 -3.87 -2.66
CA LYS A 30 2.73 -5.26 -3.13
C LYS A 30 3.43 -5.43 -4.48
N PRO A 31 4.12 -6.56 -4.72
CA PRO A 31 4.71 -6.83 -6.02
C PRO A 31 3.61 -6.83 -7.08
N PHE A 32 3.91 -6.27 -8.25
CA PHE A 32 3.01 -6.35 -9.38
C PHE A 32 3.00 -7.79 -9.89
N ILE A 33 1.93 -8.52 -9.56
CA ILE A 33 1.69 -9.87 -10.07
C ILE A 33 0.74 -9.73 -11.26
N MET A 34 1.27 -9.94 -12.46
CA MET A 34 0.48 -10.10 -13.68
C MET A 34 -0.44 -11.33 -13.52
N GLY A 35 -1.73 -11.11 -13.29
CA GLY A 35 -2.71 -12.20 -13.05
C GLY A 35 -4.01 -11.80 -12.35
N GLY A 36 -4.32 -10.50 -12.23
CA GLY A 36 -5.59 -10.05 -11.62
C GLY A 36 -6.80 -10.37 -12.51
N CYS A 37 -7.82 -10.99 -11.91
CA CYS A 37 -9.05 -11.54 -12.51
C CYS A 37 -8.81 -12.63 -13.58
N GLN A 38 -8.78 -13.89 -13.13
CA GLN A 38 -9.11 -15.05 -13.97
C GLN A 38 -10.61 -15.33 -13.90
#